data_AF-A0A842PHF8-F1
#
_entry.id   AF-A0A842PHF8-F1
#
_cell.length_a   1.000
_cell.length_b   1.000
_cell.length_c   1.000
_cell.angle_alpha   90.00
_cell.angle_beta   90.00
_cell.angle_gamma   90.00
#
_symmetry.space_group_name_H-M   'P 1'
#
loop_
_entity.id
_entity.type
_entity.pdbx_description
1 polymer ?
#
loop_
_entity_poly.entity_id
_entity_poly.type
_entity_poly.pdbx_seq_one_letter_code
_entity_poly.pdbx_strand_id
1 'polypeptide(L)'
;DMDGLPDGWEFCYGAYQEVMPVNEYRWTLNPVNPLDVNYDPDEDGWFDRTSQDTPAEQGRWTNHAFTPGTIDDQYAPGNNPLFFTNWMEYDNGTRPDLNDTDGDAVNMVRVANSLDPMITDDYYRSWDLTDGREVFKYGSDATDNDTDWDMLPDWYELKYGWNETNDNWSSYQQVEVVWEQYSILGNIAMRPLHNNGGLLERPLLNWTWVTFDPTDPSDSLQDPDRDGNWDCSNAGCTYTPYNNFQEFFGLTNQSITSATLARATPVTIAGTDPPIQIVPQEWWELQNALLAKGRANEYDWNYLRMFRINQLTDELYALVIDDHDTDYLTINGSDDTPIVKGDWTADWGRVFGDQYHLPNTGLGEMVYGWWLLDFNGDMIADGTNPIDWDTDGDWLNDWFEIENDMLDGIRGNGPSPIRYDDRTTNSG
;
A
#
# COMPACT_ATOMS: atom_id res chain seq x y z
N ASP A 1 17.17 -37.41 10.20
CA ASP A 1 17.62 -38.71 9.60
C ASP A 1 18.80 -38.63 8.57
N MET A 2 19.76 -37.72 8.79
CA MET A 2 20.89 -37.41 7.91
C MET A 2 20.56 -36.60 6.65
N ASP A 3 19.34 -36.10 6.51
CA ASP A 3 18.96 -35.12 5.49
C ASP A 3 19.47 -33.69 5.77
N GLY A 4 19.76 -33.38 7.04
CA GLY A 4 20.27 -32.08 7.47
C GLY A 4 19.26 -31.27 8.28
N LEU A 5 17.99 -31.68 8.31
CA LEU A 5 16.95 -31.03 9.11
C LEU A 5 17.05 -31.50 10.58
N PRO A 6 16.82 -30.62 11.57
CA PRO A 6 16.75 -31.03 12.96
C PRO A 6 15.47 -31.82 13.25
N ASP A 7 15.60 -33.04 13.80
CA ASP A 7 14.46 -33.88 14.21
C ASP A 7 13.38 -33.14 15.04
N GLY A 8 13.78 -32.14 15.84
CA GLY A 8 12.86 -31.34 16.65
C GLY A 8 12.03 -30.35 15.82
N TRP A 9 12.59 -29.81 14.75
CA TRP A 9 11.89 -28.92 13.81
C TRP A 9 10.89 -29.74 12.97
N GLU A 10 11.34 -30.87 12.44
CA GLU A 10 10.50 -31.84 11.73
C GLU A 10 9.32 -32.32 12.59
N PHE A 11 9.57 -32.59 13.88
CA PHE A 11 8.51 -32.98 14.81
C PHE A 11 7.47 -31.87 15.07
N CYS A 12 7.89 -30.61 15.07
CA CYS A 12 6.99 -29.48 15.35
C CYS A 12 6.03 -29.19 14.20
N TYR A 13 6.51 -29.25 12.96
CA TYR A 13 5.74 -28.85 11.78
C TYR A 13 5.25 -30.03 10.92
N GLY A 14 5.64 -31.27 11.26
CA GLY A 14 5.20 -32.46 10.54
C GLY A 14 3.67 -32.65 10.55
N ALA A 15 3.08 -32.69 9.36
CA ALA A 15 1.68 -32.95 9.11
C ALA A 15 1.52 -34.18 8.19
N TYR A 16 0.30 -34.74 8.12
CA TYR A 16 0.00 -35.82 7.17
C TYR A 16 -0.98 -35.31 6.10
N GLN A 17 -0.45 -34.95 4.93
CA GLN A 17 -1.19 -34.36 3.82
C GLN A 17 -0.59 -34.74 2.47
N GLU A 18 -1.23 -34.30 1.39
CA GLU A 18 -0.67 -34.40 0.04
C GLU A 18 0.52 -33.44 -0.08
N VAL A 19 1.62 -33.89 -0.69
CA VAL A 19 2.86 -33.11 -0.76
C VAL A 19 3.38 -33.03 -2.18
N MET A 20 3.88 -31.87 -2.57
CA MET A 20 4.64 -31.70 -3.80
C MET A 20 6.09 -32.15 -3.61
N PRO A 21 6.78 -32.62 -4.67
CA PRO A 21 6.25 -32.91 -6.02
C PRO A 21 5.61 -34.30 -6.13
N VAL A 22 5.43 -35.03 -5.01
CA VAL A 22 5.03 -36.45 -5.06
C VAL A 22 3.55 -36.62 -5.42
N ASN A 23 2.69 -35.64 -5.11
CA ASN A 23 1.25 -35.66 -5.35
C ASN A 23 0.57 -36.89 -4.70
N GLU A 24 0.98 -37.23 -3.47
CA GLU A 24 0.41 -38.31 -2.66
C GLU A 24 0.45 -37.97 -1.17
N TYR A 25 -0.46 -38.54 -0.38
CA TYR A 25 -0.47 -38.38 1.08
C TYR A 25 0.76 -38.98 1.76
N ARG A 26 1.55 -38.13 2.42
CA ARG A 26 2.77 -38.47 3.15
C ARG A 26 2.86 -37.64 4.43
N TRP A 27 3.78 -38.03 5.30
CA TRP A 27 4.24 -37.09 6.32
C TRP A 27 5.07 -36.02 5.62
N THR A 28 4.74 -34.75 5.86
CA THR A 28 5.42 -33.59 5.26
C THR A 28 6.84 -33.47 5.76
N LEU A 29 7.05 -33.81 7.03
CA LEU A 29 8.32 -33.91 7.73
C LEU A 29 8.28 -35.13 8.64
N ASN A 30 9.37 -35.89 8.67
CA ASN A 30 9.43 -37.14 9.38
C ASN A 30 10.89 -37.44 9.77
N PRO A 31 11.24 -37.36 11.07
CA PRO A 31 12.62 -37.51 11.58
C PRO A 31 13.37 -38.82 11.26
N VAL A 32 12.72 -39.75 10.57
CA VAL A 32 13.26 -41.05 10.15
C VAL A 32 13.18 -41.30 8.63
N ASN A 33 12.75 -40.33 7.81
CA ASN A 33 12.63 -40.42 6.36
C ASN A 33 13.36 -39.27 5.63
N PRO A 34 14.59 -39.45 5.16
CA PRO A 34 15.42 -38.34 4.64
C PRO A 34 15.00 -37.80 3.26
N LEU A 35 13.84 -38.21 2.74
CA LEU A 35 13.34 -37.81 1.42
C LEU A 35 12.42 -36.59 1.48
N ASP A 36 11.85 -36.32 2.64
CA ASP A 36 10.94 -35.20 2.86
C ASP A 36 11.63 -33.85 2.88
N VAL A 37 12.94 -33.80 3.08
CA VAL A 37 13.76 -32.58 2.88
C VAL A 37 13.52 -31.84 1.56
N ASN A 38 13.04 -32.55 0.52
CA ASN A 38 12.71 -31.97 -0.80
C ASN A 38 11.19 -31.87 -1.06
N TYR A 39 10.36 -32.03 -0.04
CA TYR A 39 8.92 -31.82 -0.15
C TYR A 39 8.61 -30.35 0.06
N ASP A 40 7.55 -29.91 -0.62
CA ASP A 40 6.95 -28.59 -0.54
C ASP A 40 5.47 -28.85 -0.17
N PRO A 41 5.17 -28.83 1.13
CA PRO A 41 3.89 -29.31 1.67
C PRO A 41 2.77 -28.28 1.69
N ASP A 42 3.07 -27.00 1.64
CA ASP A 42 2.15 -25.86 1.64
C ASP A 42 2.03 -25.16 0.29
N GLU A 43 2.79 -25.61 -0.71
CA GLU A 43 2.63 -25.26 -2.12
C GLU A 43 2.79 -23.75 -2.35
N ASP A 44 3.86 -23.20 -1.82
CA ASP A 44 4.13 -21.75 -1.75
C ASP A 44 5.31 -21.31 -2.65
N GLY A 45 5.90 -22.26 -3.37
CA GLY A 45 6.93 -22.02 -4.38
C GLY A 45 6.48 -21.24 -5.62
N TRP A 46 7.42 -21.02 -6.55
CA TRP A 46 7.16 -20.28 -7.79
C TRP A 46 6.88 -21.22 -8.97
N PHE A 47 5.59 -21.52 -9.17
CA PHE A 47 5.13 -22.56 -10.13
C PHE A 47 4.77 -22.06 -11.52
N ASP A 48 4.36 -20.80 -11.65
CA ASP A 48 3.86 -20.19 -12.89
C ASP A 48 4.94 -19.44 -13.69
N ARG A 49 6.21 -19.62 -13.32
CA ARG A 49 7.33 -18.92 -13.93
C ARG A 49 7.54 -19.24 -15.41
N THR A 50 8.00 -18.24 -16.15
CA THR A 50 8.30 -18.31 -17.58
C THR A 50 9.77 -18.02 -17.88
N SER A 51 10.17 -18.29 -19.12
CA SER A 51 11.51 -18.02 -19.63
C SER A 51 11.81 -16.54 -19.82
N GLN A 52 10.80 -15.67 -19.73
CA GLN A 52 11.00 -14.22 -19.69
C GLN A 52 11.32 -13.75 -18.27
N ASP A 53 10.85 -14.50 -17.27
CA ASP A 53 10.98 -14.12 -15.89
C ASP A 53 12.45 -14.16 -15.43
N THR A 54 12.86 -13.13 -14.73
CA THR A 54 14.19 -12.99 -14.13
C THR A 54 14.11 -13.31 -12.63
N PRO A 55 14.65 -14.46 -12.18
CA PRO A 55 14.71 -14.75 -10.74
C PRO A 55 15.50 -13.68 -9.99
N ALA A 56 15.07 -13.40 -8.77
CA ALA A 56 15.80 -12.54 -7.87
C ALA A 56 17.20 -13.09 -7.57
N GLU A 57 18.15 -12.21 -7.22
CA GLU A 57 19.45 -12.65 -6.74
C GLU A 57 19.25 -13.46 -5.45
N GLN A 58 19.77 -14.69 -5.42
CA GLN A 58 19.63 -15.58 -4.28
C GLN A 58 20.71 -15.27 -3.25
N GLY A 59 20.37 -15.27 -1.97
CA GLY A 59 21.27 -14.88 -0.90
C GLY A 59 20.66 -15.06 0.46
N ARG A 60 21.08 -14.23 1.42
CA ARG A 60 20.56 -14.27 2.79
C ARG A 60 20.33 -12.87 3.31
N TRP A 61 19.19 -12.70 3.96
CA TRP A 61 18.88 -11.52 4.75
C TRP A 61 19.40 -11.68 6.18
N THR A 62 19.92 -10.61 6.76
CA THR A 62 20.33 -10.57 8.16
C THR A 62 20.27 -9.14 8.69
N ASN A 63 19.27 -8.86 9.54
CA ASN A 63 18.94 -7.51 10.00
C ASN A 63 18.75 -6.53 8.82
N HIS A 64 17.82 -6.85 7.91
CA HIS A 64 17.40 -5.96 6.80
C HIS A 64 18.54 -5.62 5.83
N ALA A 65 19.51 -6.52 5.72
CA ALA A 65 20.65 -6.38 4.83
C ALA A 65 20.87 -7.67 4.04
N PHE A 66 20.79 -7.56 2.72
CA PHE A 66 20.99 -8.68 1.82
C PHE A 66 22.48 -8.98 1.60
N THR A 67 22.84 -10.25 1.71
CA THR A 67 24.15 -10.76 1.31
C THR A 67 23.99 -11.75 0.16
N PRO A 68 24.45 -11.41 -1.07
CA PRO A 68 24.36 -12.31 -2.21
C PRO A 68 25.06 -13.65 -1.98
N GLY A 69 24.43 -14.72 -2.46
CA GLY A 69 24.99 -16.06 -2.51
C GLY A 69 26.07 -16.21 -3.58
N THR A 70 26.57 -17.43 -3.71
CA THR A 70 27.52 -17.77 -4.78
C THR A 70 26.78 -18.00 -6.10
N ILE A 71 27.52 -18.11 -7.21
CA ILE A 71 26.94 -18.42 -8.53
C ILE A 71 26.22 -19.77 -8.56
N ASP A 72 26.61 -20.70 -7.69
CA ASP A 72 26.00 -22.03 -7.62
C ASP A 72 24.63 -22.00 -6.90
N ASP A 73 24.33 -20.92 -6.17
CA ASP A 73 23.06 -20.72 -5.47
C ASP A 73 22.02 -20.00 -6.35
N GLN A 74 22.44 -19.42 -7.49
CA GLN A 74 21.57 -18.61 -8.35
C GLN A 74 20.69 -19.44 -9.28
N TYR A 75 19.45 -19.02 -9.47
CA TYR A 75 18.54 -19.60 -10.45
C TYR A 75 18.63 -18.88 -11.80
N ALA A 76 18.70 -19.65 -12.89
CA ALA A 76 18.59 -19.11 -14.23
C ALA A 76 17.10 -18.90 -14.62
N PRO A 77 16.79 -17.98 -15.55
CA PRO A 77 15.49 -17.90 -16.20
C PRO A 77 15.04 -19.24 -16.81
N GLY A 78 13.74 -19.53 -16.74
CA GLY A 78 13.20 -20.81 -17.24
C GLY A 78 11.76 -21.09 -16.80
N ASN A 79 11.17 -22.13 -17.38
CA ASN A 79 9.77 -22.51 -17.14
C ASN A 79 9.61 -23.65 -16.12
N ASN A 80 10.71 -24.10 -15.50
CA ASN A 80 10.61 -25.21 -14.56
C ASN A 80 10.10 -24.65 -13.23
N PRO A 81 9.06 -25.25 -12.63
CA PRO A 81 8.58 -24.81 -11.32
C PRO A 81 9.72 -24.89 -10.30
N LEU A 82 9.77 -23.91 -9.41
CA LEU A 82 10.61 -23.93 -8.23
C LEU A 82 9.73 -24.27 -7.03
N PHE A 83 10.00 -25.42 -6.43
CA PHE A 83 9.40 -25.81 -5.15
C PHE A 83 10.17 -25.12 -4.03
N PHE A 84 9.47 -24.58 -3.05
CA PHE A 84 10.10 -24.06 -1.84
C PHE A 84 10.10 -25.17 -0.81
N THR A 85 11.16 -25.96 -0.85
CA THR A 85 11.20 -27.22 -0.11
C THR A 85 11.44 -26.99 1.38
N ASN A 86 11.08 -27.96 2.22
CA ASN A 86 11.40 -28.00 3.66
C ASN A 86 12.85 -27.60 3.99
N TRP A 87 13.85 -27.96 3.15
CA TRP A 87 15.22 -27.49 3.34
C TRP A 87 15.39 -25.99 3.13
N MET A 88 14.78 -25.46 2.07
CA MET A 88 14.82 -24.03 1.75
C MET A 88 14.11 -23.23 2.82
N GLU A 89 12.99 -23.73 3.32
CA GLU A 89 12.29 -23.08 4.43
C GLU A 89 13.12 -23.06 5.70
N TYR A 90 13.74 -24.19 6.04
CA TYR A 90 14.65 -24.23 7.18
C TYR A 90 15.86 -23.28 7.02
N ASP A 91 16.41 -23.14 5.82
CA ASP A 91 17.56 -22.25 5.56
C ASP A 91 17.17 -20.75 5.54
N ASN A 92 15.94 -20.43 5.13
CA ASN A 92 15.39 -19.07 5.15
C ASN A 92 14.69 -18.72 6.47
N GLY A 93 14.46 -19.69 7.36
CA GLY A 93 13.81 -19.45 8.65
C GLY A 93 12.27 -19.41 8.60
N THR A 94 11.68 -19.85 7.48
CA THR A 94 10.25 -19.88 7.24
C THR A 94 9.60 -21.19 7.72
N ARG A 95 8.28 -21.34 7.49
CA ARG A 95 7.48 -22.42 8.08
C ARG A 95 6.89 -23.38 7.03
N PRO A 96 7.23 -24.69 7.11
CA PRO A 96 6.81 -25.76 6.18
C PRO A 96 5.37 -26.21 6.33
N ASP A 97 4.55 -25.38 6.95
CA ASP A 97 3.14 -25.64 7.18
C ASP A 97 2.30 -24.37 6.96
N LEU A 98 2.92 -23.32 6.42
CA LEU A 98 2.35 -22.00 6.24
C LEU A 98 3.08 -21.28 5.08
N ASN A 99 2.33 -21.02 4.02
CA ASN A 99 2.81 -20.40 2.79
C ASN A 99 3.15 -18.89 2.87
N ASP A 100 3.09 -18.28 4.06
CA ASP A 100 3.14 -16.82 4.30
C ASP A 100 3.56 -16.62 5.77
N THR A 101 4.86 -16.71 6.03
CA THR A 101 5.44 -16.85 7.37
C THR A 101 5.31 -15.58 8.21
N ASP A 102 5.55 -14.41 7.61
CA ASP A 102 5.42 -13.10 8.26
C ASP A 102 4.00 -12.51 8.15
N GLY A 103 3.15 -13.09 7.29
CA GLY A 103 1.72 -12.82 7.24
C GLY A 103 1.37 -11.60 6.39
N ASP A 104 2.22 -11.21 5.46
CA ASP A 104 2.11 -9.96 4.72
C ASP A 104 1.52 -10.10 3.30
N ALA A 105 1.22 -11.32 2.86
CA ALA A 105 0.62 -11.60 1.54
C ALA A 105 -0.84 -11.10 1.39
N VAL A 106 -1.22 -9.99 2.00
CA VAL A 106 -2.58 -9.49 2.28
C VAL A 106 -3.27 -8.85 1.06
N ASN A 107 -2.53 -8.54 0.00
CA ASN A 107 -3.08 -7.90 -1.19
C ASN A 107 -4.27 -8.67 -1.78
N MET A 108 -5.30 -7.92 -2.13
CA MET A 108 -6.54 -8.42 -2.70
C MET A 108 -6.62 -8.08 -4.19
N VAL A 109 -6.98 -9.08 -4.99
CA VAL A 109 -7.19 -8.94 -6.42
C VAL A 109 -8.68 -8.81 -6.71
N ARG A 110 -9.03 -7.75 -7.43
CA ARG A 110 -10.38 -7.53 -7.96
C ARG A 110 -10.46 -7.93 -9.42
N VAL A 111 -11.52 -8.64 -9.77
CA VAL A 111 -11.91 -8.88 -11.17
C VAL A 111 -13.14 -8.02 -11.51
N ALA A 112 -12.94 -7.04 -12.38
CA ALA A 112 -13.99 -6.13 -12.84
C ALA A 112 -14.91 -6.78 -13.87
N ASN A 113 -16.18 -6.38 -13.87
CA ASN A 113 -17.11 -6.77 -14.92
C ASN A 113 -16.72 -6.14 -16.26
N SER A 114 -16.72 -6.95 -17.31
CA SER A 114 -16.33 -6.50 -18.66
C SER A 114 -17.24 -5.45 -19.31
N LEU A 115 -18.48 -5.27 -18.82
CA LEU A 115 -19.45 -4.29 -19.35
C LEU A 115 -19.54 -3.03 -18.50
N ASP A 116 -19.21 -3.14 -17.21
CA ASP A 116 -19.24 -2.04 -16.26
C ASP A 116 -18.05 -2.20 -15.29
N PRO A 117 -16.99 -1.37 -15.42
CA PRO A 117 -15.77 -1.51 -14.62
C PRO A 117 -16.01 -1.24 -13.13
N MET A 118 -17.19 -0.77 -12.73
CA MET A 118 -17.56 -0.49 -11.36
C MET A 118 -18.32 -1.64 -10.68
N ILE A 119 -18.69 -2.67 -11.44
CA ILE A 119 -19.27 -3.94 -10.92
C ILE A 119 -18.14 -4.95 -10.71
N THR A 120 -18.14 -5.63 -9.56
CA THR A 120 -17.11 -6.61 -9.20
C THR A 120 -17.62 -8.02 -9.42
N ASP A 121 -16.98 -8.75 -10.33
CA ASP A 121 -17.32 -10.15 -10.65
C ASP A 121 -16.63 -11.14 -9.70
N ASP A 122 -15.43 -10.81 -9.20
CA ASP A 122 -14.67 -11.62 -8.24
C ASP A 122 -13.73 -10.77 -7.37
N TYR A 123 -13.40 -11.26 -6.18
CA TYR A 123 -12.48 -10.62 -5.23
C TYR A 123 -11.84 -11.66 -4.31
N TYR A 124 -10.52 -11.79 -4.37
CA TYR A 124 -9.78 -12.85 -3.67
C TYR A 124 -8.36 -12.40 -3.28
N ARG A 125 -7.75 -13.06 -2.29
CA ARG A 125 -6.36 -12.78 -1.84
C ARG A 125 -5.36 -13.25 -2.90
N SER A 126 -4.39 -12.41 -3.24
CA SER A 126 -3.46 -12.67 -4.34
C SER A 126 -2.52 -13.84 -4.06
N TRP A 127 -2.01 -13.91 -2.82
CA TRP A 127 -0.92 -14.82 -2.45
C TRP A 127 0.34 -14.62 -3.32
N ASP A 128 0.65 -13.36 -3.66
CA ASP A 128 1.86 -13.05 -4.41
C ASP A 128 3.11 -13.07 -3.53
N LEU A 129 3.02 -12.64 -2.26
CA LEU A 129 4.12 -12.72 -1.29
C LEU A 129 4.04 -14.04 -0.50
N THR A 130 4.02 -15.17 -1.19
CA THR A 130 4.27 -16.44 -0.50
C THR A 130 5.77 -16.59 -0.26
N ASP A 131 6.18 -17.31 0.78
CA ASP A 131 7.60 -17.37 1.18
C ASP A 131 8.52 -17.76 0.00
N GLY A 132 8.11 -18.78 -0.77
CA GLY A 132 8.81 -19.18 -1.98
C GLY A 132 8.85 -18.12 -3.09
N ARG A 133 7.78 -17.34 -3.29
CA ARG A 133 7.75 -16.26 -4.30
C ARG A 133 8.60 -15.08 -3.88
N GLU A 134 8.56 -14.72 -2.62
CA GLU A 134 9.42 -13.69 -2.05
C GLU A 134 10.89 -13.99 -2.31
N VAL A 135 11.34 -15.19 -1.94
CA VAL A 135 12.73 -15.60 -2.15
C VAL A 135 13.10 -15.74 -3.63
N PHE A 136 12.25 -16.35 -4.46
CA PHE A 136 12.61 -16.66 -5.85
C PHE A 136 12.33 -15.56 -6.86
N LYS A 137 11.24 -14.81 -6.70
CA LYS A 137 10.73 -13.84 -7.67
C LYS A 137 11.06 -12.40 -7.25
N TYR A 138 10.77 -12.04 -6.00
CA TYR A 138 10.82 -10.65 -5.54
C TYR A 138 12.15 -10.24 -4.91
N GLY A 139 12.84 -11.18 -4.26
CA GLY A 139 14.09 -10.97 -3.54
C GLY A 139 13.90 -10.47 -2.10
N SER A 140 12.66 -10.37 -1.60
CA SER A 140 12.31 -9.96 -0.24
C SER A 140 12.66 -11.04 0.80
N ASP A 141 12.65 -10.65 2.08
CA ASP A 141 12.83 -11.55 3.23
C ASP A 141 11.47 -12.06 3.70
N ALA A 142 11.12 -13.31 3.36
CA ALA A 142 9.85 -13.95 3.73
C ALA A 142 9.60 -14.15 5.24
N THR A 143 10.44 -13.57 6.10
CA THR A 143 10.28 -13.56 7.55
C THR A 143 10.09 -12.15 8.12
N ASP A 144 10.01 -11.14 7.26
CA ASP A 144 9.94 -9.73 7.61
C ASP A 144 9.03 -8.95 6.65
N ASN A 145 7.91 -8.45 7.18
CA ASN A 145 6.86 -7.76 6.40
C ASN A 145 7.18 -6.30 6.01
N ASP A 146 8.45 -5.93 6.09
CA ASP A 146 9.09 -4.64 5.77
C ASP A 146 10.59 -4.96 5.61
N THR A 147 10.94 -5.59 4.49
CA THR A 147 12.23 -6.26 4.27
C THR A 147 13.43 -5.32 4.45
N ASP A 148 13.31 -4.05 4.02
CA ASP A 148 14.39 -3.07 4.07
C ASP A 148 14.31 -2.07 5.25
N TRP A 149 13.26 -2.20 6.06
CA TRP A 149 13.06 -1.49 7.31
C TRP A 149 12.75 -0.01 7.19
N ASP A 150 12.07 0.40 6.12
CA ASP A 150 11.78 1.80 5.84
C ASP A 150 10.36 2.25 6.23
N MET A 151 9.59 1.34 6.85
CA MET A 151 8.20 1.50 7.27
C MET A 151 7.18 1.57 6.14
N LEU A 152 7.55 1.20 4.92
CA LEU A 152 6.62 0.73 3.90
C LEU A 152 6.60 -0.81 3.96
N PRO A 153 5.43 -1.45 4.07
CA PRO A 153 5.39 -2.91 4.05
C PRO A 153 5.50 -3.45 2.63
N ASP A 154 6.10 -4.63 2.46
CA ASP A 154 6.40 -5.22 1.15
C ASP A 154 5.14 -5.37 0.28
N TRP A 155 3.97 -5.64 0.88
CA TRP A 155 2.70 -5.71 0.13
C TRP A 155 2.28 -4.37 -0.48
N TYR A 156 2.58 -3.26 0.19
CA TYR A 156 2.29 -1.92 -0.31
C TYR A 156 3.24 -1.59 -1.46
N GLU A 157 4.50 -1.97 -1.34
CA GLU A 157 5.48 -1.77 -2.39
C GLU A 157 5.23 -2.67 -3.60
N LEU A 158 4.82 -3.93 -3.39
CA LEU A 158 4.34 -4.84 -4.43
C LEU A 158 3.23 -4.20 -5.25
N LYS A 159 2.31 -3.49 -4.60
CA LYS A 159 1.16 -2.87 -5.24
C LYS A 159 1.58 -1.76 -6.22
N TYR A 160 2.58 -0.95 -5.89
CA TYR A 160 2.98 0.22 -6.67
C TYR A 160 4.23 0.02 -7.54
N GLY A 161 5.14 -0.84 -7.11
CA GLY A 161 6.48 -0.98 -7.69
C GLY A 161 6.63 -2.10 -8.70
N TRP A 162 6.03 -3.27 -8.43
CA TRP A 162 6.33 -4.47 -9.22
C TRP A 162 5.84 -4.37 -10.67
N ASN A 163 6.78 -4.50 -11.59
CA ASN A 163 6.55 -4.45 -13.02
C ASN A 163 6.77 -5.83 -13.65
N GLU A 164 5.68 -6.56 -13.88
CA GLU A 164 5.68 -7.89 -14.50
C GLU A 164 6.25 -7.93 -15.94
N THR A 165 6.49 -6.79 -16.60
CA THR A 165 7.03 -6.79 -17.97
C THR A 165 8.55 -6.98 -17.99
N ASN A 166 9.24 -6.56 -16.94
CA ASN A 166 10.70 -6.54 -16.84
C ASN A 166 11.22 -7.10 -15.50
N ASP A 167 10.33 -7.64 -14.66
CA ASP A 167 10.60 -8.21 -13.33
C ASP A 167 11.47 -7.29 -12.46
N ASN A 168 11.00 -6.07 -12.27
CA ASN A 168 11.66 -5.12 -11.39
C ASN A 168 10.68 -4.19 -10.70
N TRP A 169 11.23 -3.41 -9.77
CA TRP A 169 10.50 -2.51 -8.88
C TRP A 169 10.35 -1.09 -9.41
N SER A 170 10.66 -0.85 -10.69
CA SER A 170 10.66 0.50 -11.27
C SER A 170 9.90 0.60 -12.59
N SER A 171 9.01 1.58 -12.66
CA SER A 171 8.23 1.88 -13.86
C SER A 171 8.41 3.34 -14.29
N TYR A 172 8.53 3.58 -15.60
CA TYR A 172 8.57 4.95 -16.14
C TYR A 172 7.13 5.41 -16.40
N GLN A 173 6.62 6.35 -15.61
CA GLN A 173 5.22 6.77 -15.61
C GLN A 173 5.08 8.30 -15.76
N GLN A 174 3.94 8.75 -16.27
CA GLN A 174 3.63 10.18 -16.46
C GLN A 174 2.86 10.73 -15.27
N VAL A 175 3.55 10.95 -14.15
CA VAL A 175 2.93 11.33 -12.87
C VAL A 175 3.49 12.62 -12.26
N GLU A 176 4.69 13.06 -12.67
CA GLU A 176 5.37 14.20 -12.05
C GLU A 176 4.66 15.54 -12.38
N VAL A 177 4.08 16.18 -11.37
CA VAL A 177 3.35 17.46 -11.48
C VAL A 177 4.28 18.59 -11.94
N VAL A 178 3.87 19.26 -13.03
CA VAL A 178 4.50 20.49 -13.49
C VAL A 178 3.86 21.68 -12.78
N TRP A 179 4.55 22.19 -11.76
CA TRP A 179 4.15 23.40 -11.05
C TRP A 179 4.42 24.67 -11.86
N GLU A 180 3.40 25.51 -12.01
CA GLU A 180 3.50 26.80 -12.69
C GLU A 180 3.57 27.97 -11.70
N GLN A 181 4.33 29.01 -12.09
CA GLN A 181 4.51 30.20 -11.26
C GLN A 181 3.42 31.23 -11.53
N TYR A 182 2.70 31.62 -10.49
CA TYR A 182 1.70 32.68 -10.49
C TYR A 182 2.15 33.88 -9.64
N SER A 183 1.59 35.05 -9.95
CA SER A 183 1.76 36.25 -9.11
C SER A 183 0.45 36.55 -8.39
N ILE A 184 0.44 36.35 -7.08
CA ILE A 184 -0.72 36.55 -6.23
C ILE A 184 -0.43 37.71 -5.28
N LEU A 185 -1.17 38.81 -5.42
CA LEU A 185 -1.01 40.03 -4.62
C LEU A 185 0.43 40.59 -4.56
N GLY A 186 1.21 40.35 -5.61
CA GLY A 186 2.60 40.80 -5.71
C GLY A 186 3.65 39.84 -5.15
N ASN A 187 3.25 38.69 -4.62
CA ASN A 187 4.14 37.59 -4.22
C ASN A 187 4.16 36.49 -5.29
N ILE A 188 5.23 35.70 -5.29
CA ILE A 188 5.35 34.50 -6.11
C ILE A 188 4.62 33.36 -5.39
N ALA A 189 3.83 32.58 -6.14
CA ALA A 189 3.24 31.33 -5.67
C ALA A 189 3.38 30.28 -6.76
N MET A 190 3.79 29.06 -6.41
CA MET A 190 3.70 27.92 -7.31
C MET A 190 2.34 27.26 -7.11
N ARG A 191 1.69 26.85 -8.19
CA ARG A 191 0.44 26.07 -8.14
C ARG A 191 0.50 24.87 -9.07
N PRO A 192 -0.15 23.75 -8.74
CA PRO A 192 -0.26 22.59 -9.62
C PRO A 192 -1.40 22.82 -10.62
N LEU A 193 -1.34 23.94 -11.36
CA LEU A 193 -2.38 24.35 -12.31
C LEU A 193 -1.75 24.81 -13.61
N HIS A 194 -2.32 24.38 -14.73
CA HIS A 194 -1.85 24.76 -16.05
C HIS A 194 -2.64 25.95 -16.62
N ASN A 195 -1.95 27.03 -16.98
CA ASN A 195 -2.60 28.17 -17.63
C ASN A 195 -2.63 28.02 -19.17
N ASN A 196 -3.80 27.66 -19.69
CA ASN A 196 -4.03 27.50 -21.13
C ASN A 196 -4.69 28.73 -21.77
N GLY A 197 -4.10 29.92 -21.57
CA GLY A 197 -4.51 31.13 -22.28
C GLY A 197 -5.89 31.67 -21.89
N GLY A 198 -6.34 31.38 -20.66
CA GLY A 198 -7.61 31.87 -20.10
C GLY A 198 -8.38 30.83 -19.29
N LEU A 199 -8.08 29.55 -19.46
CA LEU A 199 -8.53 28.45 -18.61
C LEU A 199 -7.43 28.07 -17.62
N LEU A 200 -7.82 27.70 -16.40
CA LEU A 200 -6.94 27.08 -15.43
C LEU A 200 -7.26 25.60 -15.38
N GLU A 201 -6.45 24.80 -16.07
CA GLU A 201 -6.64 23.35 -16.21
C GLU A 201 -5.86 22.60 -15.10
N ARG A 202 -6.17 21.30 -14.93
CA ARG A 202 -5.34 20.36 -14.15
C ARG A 202 -3.87 20.43 -14.61
N PRO A 203 -2.89 20.11 -13.74
CA PRO A 203 -1.49 20.29 -14.07
C PRO A 203 -1.07 19.43 -15.28
N LEU A 204 -0.07 19.90 -16.00
CA LEU A 204 0.65 19.02 -16.92
C LEU A 204 1.49 18.04 -16.09
N LEU A 205 1.58 16.80 -16.55
CA LEU A 205 2.40 15.76 -15.93
C LEU A 205 3.61 15.43 -16.80
N ASN A 206 4.78 15.34 -16.19
CA ASN A 206 6.03 14.88 -16.78
C ASN A 206 6.23 13.39 -16.55
N TRP A 207 7.08 12.79 -17.37
CA TRP A 207 7.49 11.40 -17.20
C TRP A 207 8.66 11.27 -16.23
N THR A 208 8.50 10.44 -15.21
CA THR A 208 9.51 10.15 -14.19
C THR A 208 9.60 8.65 -13.92
N TRP A 209 10.64 8.24 -13.20
CA TRP A 209 10.71 6.88 -12.66
C TRP A 209 9.97 6.83 -11.33
N VAL A 210 9.07 5.87 -11.21
CA VAL A 210 8.39 5.49 -9.98
C VAL A 210 9.06 4.19 -9.52
N THR A 211 9.52 4.16 -8.27
CA THR A 211 10.14 2.98 -7.66
C THR A 211 9.53 2.74 -6.30
N PHE A 212 9.12 1.51 -6.05
CA PHE A 212 8.78 0.98 -4.73
C PHE A 212 9.46 -0.38 -4.63
N ASP A 213 10.57 -0.49 -3.92
CA ASP A 213 11.44 -1.67 -3.92
C ASP A 213 11.68 -2.10 -2.48
N PRO A 214 11.08 -3.22 -2.01
CA PRO A 214 11.15 -3.66 -0.60
C PRO A 214 12.56 -4.04 -0.16
N THR A 215 13.55 -3.92 -1.04
CA THR A 215 14.95 -4.20 -0.76
C THR A 215 15.84 -2.94 -0.76
N ASP A 216 15.29 -1.76 -1.05
CA ASP A 216 16.00 -0.46 -1.10
C ASP A 216 15.27 0.64 -0.29
N PRO A 217 15.67 0.90 0.96
CA PRO A 217 14.91 1.73 1.92
C PRO A 217 14.95 3.23 1.62
N SER A 218 15.49 3.61 0.46
CA SER A 218 15.59 4.99 0.01
C SER A 218 14.41 5.43 -0.85
N ASP A 219 13.63 4.47 -1.34
CA ASP A 219 12.42 4.68 -2.13
C ASP A 219 11.27 5.25 -1.29
N SER A 220 11.15 4.95 0.00
CA SER A 220 10.20 5.63 0.91
C SER A 220 10.38 7.15 0.99
N LEU A 221 11.57 7.65 0.64
CA LEU A 221 11.87 9.09 0.61
C LEU A 221 11.71 9.70 -0.79
N GLN A 222 11.34 8.91 -1.80
CA GLN A 222 11.00 9.39 -3.12
C GLN A 222 9.60 10.02 -3.12
N ASP A 223 9.42 10.93 -4.07
CA ASP A 223 8.21 11.72 -4.27
C ASP A 223 8.08 11.88 -5.80
N PRO A 224 7.55 10.84 -6.48
CA PRO A 224 7.59 10.76 -7.93
C PRO A 224 6.55 11.69 -8.58
N ASP A 225 5.36 11.83 -8.01
CA ASP A 225 4.31 12.70 -8.53
C ASP A 225 4.52 14.18 -8.17
N ARG A 226 5.38 14.50 -7.19
CA ARG A 226 5.77 15.87 -6.84
C ARG A 226 4.61 16.74 -6.38
N ASP A 227 3.77 16.18 -5.54
CA ASP A 227 2.56 16.80 -5.02
C ASP A 227 2.75 17.49 -3.65
N GLY A 228 3.99 17.66 -3.20
CA GLY A 228 4.32 18.37 -1.96
C GLY A 228 4.13 19.89 -2.02
N ASN A 229 5.00 20.63 -1.31
CA ASN A 229 4.85 22.07 -1.13
C ASN A 229 5.99 22.89 -1.75
N TRP A 230 5.66 24.10 -2.21
CA TRP A 230 6.63 25.11 -2.60
C TRP A 230 6.58 26.32 -1.66
N ASP A 231 7.61 26.48 -0.83
CA ASP A 231 7.80 27.70 -0.05
C ASP A 231 8.47 28.78 -0.91
N CYS A 232 7.68 29.78 -1.30
CA CYS A 232 8.11 30.88 -2.15
C CYS A 232 8.35 32.17 -1.37
N SER A 233 9.51 32.76 -1.60
CA SER A 233 9.86 34.11 -1.14
C SER A 233 10.20 35.01 -2.33
N ASN A 234 10.39 36.31 -2.06
CA ASN A 234 10.93 37.25 -3.06
C ASN A 234 12.33 36.87 -3.60
N ALA A 235 13.01 35.89 -2.98
CA ALA A 235 14.32 35.39 -3.38
C ALA A 235 14.27 34.09 -4.20
N GLY A 236 13.10 33.46 -4.37
CA GLY A 236 12.92 32.18 -5.06
C GLY A 236 12.01 31.23 -4.29
N CYS A 237 11.76 30.05 -4.87
CA CYS A 237 10.94 29.00 -4.28
C CYS A 237 11.76 27.75 -3.95
N THR A 238 11.42 27.08 -2.85
CA THR A 238 12.03 25.83 -2.39
C THR A 238 10.96 24.76 -2.26
N TYR A 239 11.19 23.62 -2.89
CA TYR A 239 10.30 22.47 -2.82
C TYR A 239 10.54 21.65 -1.55
N THR A 240 9.46 21.22 -0.91
CA THR A 240 9.44 20.27 0.20
C THR A 240 8.61 19.06 -0.26
N PRO A 241 9.20 17.87 -0.30
CA PRO A 241 8.51 16.69 -0.81
C PRO A 241 7.39 16.21 0.12
N TYR A 242 6.41 15.54 -0.46
CA TYR A 242 5.47 14.67 0.22
C TYR A 242 5.80 13.25 -0.28
N ASN A 243 6.61 12.54 0.51
CA ASN A 243 7.23 11.30 0.02
C ASN A 243 6.35 10.08 0.26
N ASN A 244 6.71 8.95 -0.36
CA ASN A 244 6.02 7.66 -0.23
C ASN A 244 5.73 7.24 1.22
N PHE A 245 6.66 7.48 2.16
CA PHE A 245 6.41 7.25 3.60
C PHE A 245 5.26 8.11 4.12
N GLN A 246 5.29 9.40 3.80
CA GLN A 246 4.30 10.37 4.25
C GLN A 246 2.92 10.08 3.66
N GLU A 247 2.87 9.70 2.38
CA GLU A 247 1.69 9.22 1.64
C GLU A 247 1.02 8.04 2.34
N PHE A 248 1.78 6.98 2.62
CA PHE A 248 1.27 5.76 3.27
C PHE A 248 0.63 6.02 4.64
N PHE A 249 1.20 6.94 5.42
CA PHE A 249 0.67 7.30 6.73
C PHE A 249 -0.33 8.49 6.71
N GLY A 250 -0.46 9.17 5.57
CA GLY A 250 -1.24 10.40 5.40
C GLY A 250 -0.78 11.54 6.32
N LEU A 251 0.52 11.86 6.37
CA LEU A 251 1.04 12.87 7.31
C LEU A 251 2.04 13.86 6.69
N THR A 252 1.92 15.13 7.05
CA THR A 252 2.83 16.20 6.60
C THR A 252 3.77 16.70 7.70
N ASN A 253 3.63 16.17 8.92
CA ASN A 253 4.39 16.65 10.08
C ASN A 253 5.89 16.53 9.85
N GLN A 254 6.57 17.68 9.79
CA GLN A 254 8.03 17.77 9.60
C GLN A 254 8.85 16.99 10.65
N SER A 255 8.24 16.58 11.77
CA SER A 255 8.91 15.79 12.81
C SER A 255 8.97 14.29 12.49
N ILE A 256 8.13 13.78 11.58
CA ILE A 256 8.04 12.36 11.23
C ILE A 256 7.89 12.25 9.72
N THR A 257 8.97 12.40 8.95
CA THR A 257 8.93 12.30 7.47
C THR A 257 9.73 11.11 6.94
N SER A 258 10.07 10.16 7.82
CA SER A 258 10.83 8.96 7.51
C SER A 258 10.77 7.95 8.65
N ALA A 259 11.08 6.69 8.33
CA ALA A 259 11.25 5.60 9.28
C ALA A 259 12.16 5.95 10.47
N THR A 260 13.30 6.59 10.17
CA THR A 260 14.29 6.99 11.19
C THR A 260 13.70 8.00 12.18
N LEU A 261 12.91 8.97 11.67
CA LEU A 261 12.28 9.97 12.51
C LEU A 261 11.10 9.41 13.31
N ALA A 262 10.32 8.52 12.72
CA ALA A 262 9.24 7.80 13.40
C ALA A 262 9.76 7.01 14.62
N ARG A 263 10.85 6.25 14.43
CA ARG A 263 11.50 5.48 15.51
C ARG A 263 12.21 6.32 16.57
N ALA A 264 12.30 7.64 16.38
CA ALA A 264 12.92 8.57 17.32
C ALA A 264 11.92 9.53 18.00
N THR A 265 10.67 9.59 17.51
CA THR A 265 9.71 10.62 17.89
C THR A 265 8.53 10.01 18.63
N PRO A 266 8.22 10.46 19.86
CA PRO A 266 6.99 10.06 20.54
C PRO A 266 5.74 10.50 19.77
N VAL A 267 4.94 9.53 19.34
CA VAL A 267 3.67 9.71 18.62
C VAL A 267 2.51 9.58 19.61
N THR A 268 1.61 10.55 19.60
CA THR A 268 0.38 10.48 20.39
C THR A 268 -0.63 9.57 19.71
N ILE A 269 -1.18 8.61 20.44
CA ILE A 269 -2.20 7.72 19.91
C ILE A 269 -3.51 8.50 19.76
N ALA A 270 -4.07 8.45 18.56
CA ALA A 270 -5.32 9.11 18.21
C ALA A 270 -6.47 8.72 19.17
N GLY A 271 -7.26 9.72 19.54
CA GLY A 271 -8.42 9.56 20.40
C GLY A 271 -8.14 9.14 21.85
N THR A 272 -6.94 9.39 22.39
CA THR A 272 -6.63 9.12 23.80
C THR A 272 -6.74 10.37 24.69
N ASP A 273 -7.50 10.24 25.78
CA ASP A 273 -7.57 11.24 26.87
C ASP A 273 -7.43 10.56 28.25
N PRO A 274 -6.36 10.82 29.03
CA PRO A 274 -5.23 11.70 28.69
C PRO A 274 -4.38 11.16 27.52
N PRO A 275 -3.63 12.02 26.81
CA PRO A 275 -2.77 11.59 25.70
C PRO A 275 -1.81 10.47 26.10
N ILE A 276 -1.82 9.38 25.34
CA ILE A 276 -0.88 8.27 25.46
C ILE A 276 0.09 8.37 24.29
N GLN A 277 1.40 8.24 24.56
CA GLN A 277 2.43 8.28 23.53
C GLN A 277 3.18 6.96 23.42
N ILE A 278 3.58 6.62 22.20
CA ILE A 278 4.47 5.50 21.89
C ILE A 278 5.63 5.99 21.02
N VAL A 279 6.72 5.22 20.96
CA VAL A 279 7.74 5.39 19.92
C VAL A 279 7.63 4.14 19.06
N PRO A 280 6.98 4.22 17.88
CA PRO A 280 6.76 3.03 17.05
C PRO A 280 8.09 2.46 16.60
N GLN A 281 8.20 1.13 16.57
CA GLN A 281 9.32 0.43 15.95
C GLN A 281 8.95 -0.07 14.55
N GLU A 282 7.71 -0.53 14.40
CA GLU A 282 7.17 -1.06 13.14
C GLU A 282 6.16 -0.10 12.49
N TRP A 283 5.97 -0.23 11.17
CA TRP A 283 4.99 0.56 10.41
C TRP A 283 3.58 0.42 10.98
N TRP A 284 3.15 -0.80 11.33
CA TRP A 284 1.81 -1.07 11.84
C TRP A 284 1.58 -0.47 13.22
N GLU A 285 2.62 -0.30 14.05
CA GLU A 285 2.50 0.41 15.33
C GLU A 285 2.24 1.91 15.11
N LEU A 286 2.93 2.51 14.13
CA LEU A 286 2.70 3.91 13.75
C LEU A 286 1.30 4.08 13.16
N GLN A 287 0.91 3.25 12.19
CA GLN A 287 -0.41 3.28 11.57
C GLN A 287 -1.52 3.14 12.62
N ASN A 288 -1.40 2.14 13.53
CA ASN A 288 -2.38 1.92 14.59
C ASN A 288 -2.47 3.11 15.55
N ALA A 289 -1.36 3.78 15.86
CA ALA A 289 -1.36 4.97 16.68
C ALA A 289 -2.04 6.15 15.99
N LEU A 290 -1.79 6.36 14.69
CA LEU A 290 -2.35 7.47 13.91
C LEU A 290 -3.85 7.31 13.62
N LEU A 291 -4.30 6.07 13.40
CA LEU A 291 -5.67 5.77 12.98
C LEU A 291 -6.56 5.20 14.09
N ALA A 292 -6.02 5.04 15.30
CA ALA A 292 -6.71 4.39 16.42
C ALA A 292 -7.22 2.95 16.11
N LYS A 293 -6.57 2.23 15.18
CA LYS A 293 -6.94 0.86 14.78
C LYS A 293 -6.98 -0.09 15.98
N GLY A 294 -7.99 -0.96 16.00
CA GLY A 294 -8.23 -1.95 17.05
C GLY A 294 -8.79 -1.37 18.36
N ARG A 295 -9.20 -0.09 18.39
CA ARG A 295 -9.73 0.56 19.59
C ARG A 295 -11.24 0.75 19.53
N ALA A 296 -11.85 0.92 20.70
CA ALA A 296 -13.30 1.10 20.82
C ALA A 296 -13.83 2.37 20.12
N ASN A 297 -12.97 3.36 19.90
CA ASN A 297 -13.28 4.64 19.26
C ASN A 297 -12.63 4.78 17.87
N GLU A 298 -12.18 3.68 17.26
CA GLU A 298 -11.58 3.70 15.92
C GLU A 298 -12.48 4.42 14.91
N TYR A 299 -13.78 4.14 14.92
CA TYR A 299 -14.74 4.79 14.03
C TYR A 299 -14.81 6.32 14.19
N ASP A 300 -14.44 6.88 15.34
CA ASP A 300 -14.50 8.33 15.56
C ASP A 300 -13.18 9.04 15.21
N TRP A 301 -12.08 8.30 15.02
CA TRP A 301 -10.72 8.83 14.92
C TRP A 301 -9.89 8.32 13.75
N ASN A 302 -10.35 7.26 13.06
CA ASN A 302 -9.63 6.70 11.93
C ASN A 302 -9.77 7.61 10.70
N TYR A 303 -8.74 8.44 10.48
CA TYR A 303 -8.69 9.39 9.38
C TYR A 303 -8.72 8.77 7.99
N LEU A 304 -8.38 7.49 7.84
CA LEU A 304 -8.41 6.81 6.55
C LEU A 304 -9.62 5.87 6.41
N ARG A 305 -10.59 5.96 7.34
CA ARG A 305 -11.80 5.16 7.27
C ARG A 305 -12.60 5.50 6.02
N MET A 306 -13.01 4.46 5.29
CA MET A 306 -13.72 4.64 4.04
C MET A 306 -15.24 4.73 4.19
N PHE A 307 -15.86 3.99 5.13
CA PHE A 307 -17.31 3.92 5.25
C PHE A 307 -17.90 4.95 6.20
N ARG A 308 -19.09 5.42 5.87
CA ARG A 308 -19.87 6.37 6.69
C ARG A 308 -20.72 5.63 7.73
N ILE A 309 -20.65 6.03 8.99
CA ILE A 309 -21.39 5.40 10.09
C ILE A 309 -22.75 6.03 10.38
N ASN A 310 -22.96 7.30 10.02
CA ASN A 310 -24.28 7.95 10.14
C ASN A 310 -24.48 9.08 9.13
N GLN A 311 -25.73 9.33 8.72
CA GLN A 311 -26.03 10.29 7.65
C GLN A 311 -26.05 11.77 8.09
N LEU A 312 -26.00 12.06 9.40
CA LEU A 312 -26.32 13.40 9.92
C LEU A 312 -25.09 14.21 10.33
N THR A 313 -24.08 13.55 10.87
CA THR A 313 -22.93 14.24 11.49
C THR A 313 -21.60 13.60 11.15
N ASP A 314 -21.60 12.49 10.42
CA ASP A 314 -20.36 11.83 10.03
C ASP A 314 -19.89 12.37 8.68
N GLU A 315 -18.72 13.00 8.73
CA GLU A 315 -17.99 13.54 7.59
C GLU A 315 -16.72 12.72 7.32
N LEU A 316 -16.37 11.76 8.20
CA LEU A 316 -15.13 11.00 8.13
C LEU A 316 -15.29 9.73 7.27
N TYR A 317 -15.55 9.88 5.97
CA TYR A 317 -15.74 8.77 5.03
C TYR A 317 -15.19 9.11 3.65
N ALA A 318 -14.82 8.11 2.87
CA ALA A 318 -14.19 8.32 1.58
C ALA A 318 -15.18 8.84 0.52
N LEU A 319 -14.76 9.80 -0.29
CA LEU A 319 -15.47 10.29 -1.46
C LEU A 319 -14.43 10.69 -2.51
N VAL A 320 -14.37 9.95 -3.61
CA VAL A 320 -13.51 10.26 -4.76
C VAL A 320 -14.41 10.50 -5.97
N ILE A 321 -14.19 11.59 -6.68
CA ILE A 321 -15.05 12.05 -7.78
C ILE A 321 -14.23 12.37 -9.02
N ASP A 322 -14.68 11.88 -10.18
CA ASP A 322 -14.33 12.48 -11.46
C ASP A 322 -15.29 13.65 -11.72
N ASP A 323 -14.82 14.87 -11.47
CA ASP A 323 -15.61 16.10 -11.54
C ASP A 323 -15.83 16.59 -12.97
N HIS A 324 -15.15 16.02 -13.96
CA HIS A 324 -15.22 16.37 -15.38
C HIS A 324 -14.99 17.86 -15.72
N ASP A 325 -14.61 18.66 -14.73
CA ASP A 325 -14.40 20.07 -14.90
C ASP A 325 -13.17 20.29 -15.77
N THR A 326 -13.24 21.23 -16.71
CA THR A 326 -12.09 21.60 -17.55
C THR A 326 -11.42 22.88 -17.05
N ASP A 327 -11.99 23.53 -16.05
CA ASP A 327 -11.53 24.83 -15.54
C ASP A 327 -11.70 24.90 -14.03
N TYR A 328 -10.60 25.17 -13.33
CA TYR A 328 -10.51 25.34 -11.88
C TYR A 328 -11.49 26.39 -11.35
N LEU A 329 -11.85 27.40 -12.17
CA LEU A 329 -12.74 28.48 -11.74
C LEU A 329 -14.23 28.16 -11.94
N THR A 330 -14.58 27.06 -12.62
CA THR A 330 -15.94 26.75 -13.04
C THR A 330 -16.37 25.39 -12.51
N ILE A 331 -17.14 25.39 -11.41
CA ILE A 331 -17.62 24.16 -10.77
C ILE A 331 -18.92 23.69 -11.40
N ASN A 332 -18.94 22.49 -11.97
CA ASN A 332 -20.12 21.87 -12.54
C ASN A 332 -20.50 20.56 -11.84
N GLY A 333 -21.19 20.63 -10.69
CA GLY A 333 -21.63 19.42 -9.99
C GLY A 333 -22.70 18.55 -10.68
N SER A 334 -22.96 18.74 -11.98
CA SER A 334 -24.02 18.00 -12.71
C SER A 334 -23.51 16.85 -13.58
N ASP A 335 -22.21 16.80 -13.86
CA ASP A 335 -21.50 15.70 -14.52
C ASP A 335 -20.52 14.94 -13.61
N ASP A 336 -20.37 15.37 -12.35
CA ASP A 336 -19.67 14.64 -11.30
C ASP A 336 -20.04 13.15 -11.27
N THR A 337 -19.02 12.31 -11.35
CA THR A 337 -19.17 10.86 -11.28
C THR A 337 -18.42 10.33 -10.07
N PRO A 338 -19.14 9.86 -9.03
CA PRO A 338 -18.49 9.20 -7.89
C PRO A 338 -17.85 7.89 -8.33
N ILE A 339 -16.57 7.71 -7.98
CA ILE A 339 -15.84 6.46 -8.21
C ILE A 339 -15.54 5.72 -6.91
N VAL A 340 -15.39 6.44 -5.79
CA VAL A 340 -15.41 5.88 -4.43
C VAL A 340 -16.43 6.65 -3.61
N LYS A 341 -17.27 5.95 -2.84
CA LYS A 341 -18.26 6.62 -2.00
C LYS A 341 -18.66 5.82 -0.76
N GLY A 342 -18.19 6.30 0.39
CA GLY A 342 -18.36 5.70 1.71
C GLY A 342 -19.77 5.60 2.26
N ASP A 343 -20.72 6.35 1.68
CA ASP A 343 -22.14 6.26 2.03
C ASP A 343 -22.95 5.39 1.07
N TRP A 344 -22.28 4.77 0.09
CA TRP A 344 -22.82 3.79 -0.83
C TRP A 344 -22.19 2.42 -0.61
N THR A 345 -22.98 1.38 -0.86
CA THR A 345 -22.56 -0.01 -0.72
C THR A 345 -22.29 -0.61 -2.09
N ALA A 346 -21.11 -1.21 -2.23
CA ALA A 346 -20.71 -1.94 -3.42
C ALA A 346 -21.72 -3.02 -3.81
N ASP A 347 -21.63 -3.53 -5.03
CA ASP A 347 -22.38 -4.71 -5.46
C ASP A 347 -21.85 -6.01 -4.84
N TRP A 348 -20.53 -6.11 -4.67
CA TRP A 348 -19.85 -7.23 -4.04
C TRP A 348 -20.07 -7.26 -2.53
N GLY A 349 -20.29 -8.45 -1.97
CA GLY A 349 -20.54 -8.63 -0.54
C GLY A 349 -21.87 -8.05 -0.04
N ARG A 350 -22.65 -7.35 -0.88
CA ARG A 350 -23.90 -6.69 -0.48
C ARG A 350 -24.96 -7.69 -0.05
N VAL A 351 -25.49 -7.50 1.15
CA VAL A 351 -26.44 -8.40 1.78
C VAL A 351 -27.87 -7.87 1.65
N PHE A 352 -28.06 -6.55 1.66
CA PHE A 352 -29.40 -5.94 1.58
C PHE A 352 -29.41 -4.65 0.75
N GLY A 353 -30.62 -4.18 0.43
CA GLY A 353 -30.82 -2.90 -0.24
C GLY A 353 -30.32 -2.83 -1.69
N ASP A 354 -30.25 -1.59 -2.18
CA ASP A 354 -29.55 -1.22 -3.41
C ASP A 354 -28.20 -0.59 -3.04
N GLN A 355 -27.49 0.04 -3.98
CA GLN A 355 -26.20 0.68 -3.67
C GLN A 355 -26.32 1.90 -2.75
N TYR A 356 -27.51 2.47 -2.58
CA TYR A 356 -27.71 3.80 -1.97
C TYR A 356 -27.95 3.73 -0.47
N HIS A 357 -27.14 2.93 0.24
CA HIS A 357 -27.18 2.83 1.69
C HIS A 357 -25.77 2.67 2.27
N LEU A 358 -25.67 2.93 3.59
CA LEU A 358 -24.43 2.84 4.34
C LEU A 358 -23.94 1.38 4.40
N PRO A 359 -22.68 1.10 4.05
CA PRO A 359 -22.11 -0.25 4.13
C PRO A 359 -22.13 -0.79 5.56
N ASN A 360 -22.59 -2.03 5.74
CA ASN A 360 -22.41 -2.77 6.97
C ASN A 360 -21.17 -3.69 6.90
N THR A 361 -20.01 -3.12 7.21
CA THR A 361 -18.72 -3.84 7.20
C THR A 361 -18.71 -5.05 8.13
N GLY A 362 -19.48 -5.03 9.23
CA GLY A 362 -19.65 -6.18 10.14
C GLY A 362 -20.38 -7.38 9.54
N LEU A 363 -21.03 -7.22 8.37
CA LEU A 363 -21.65 -8.30 7.60
C LEU A 363 -20.87 -8.61 6.30
N GLY A 364 -19.72 -7.97 6.09
CA GLY A 364 -18.90 -8.12 4.88
C GLY A 364 -19.35 -7.25 3.70
N GLU A 365 -20.21 -6.25 3.92
CA GLU A 365 -20.51 -5.25 2.90
C GLU A 365 -19.37 -4.26 2.75
N MET A 366 -19.08 -3.84 1.52
CA MET A 366 -17.95 -2.99 1.18
C MET A 366 -18.40 -1.61 0.69
N VAL A 367 -17.53 -0.62 0.87
CA VAL A 367 -17.71 0.73 0.33
C VAL A 367 -17.74 0.69 -1.19
N TYR A 368 -18.64 1.42 -1.85
CA TYR A 368 -18.62 1.53 -3.30
C TYR A 368 -17.25 2.07 -3.77
N GLY A 369 -16.56 1.34 -4.67
CA GLY A 369 -15.24 1.71 -5.18
C GLY A 369 -14.04 1.39 -4.28
N TRP A 370 -14.24 0.65 -3.18
CA TRP A 370 -13.23 0.48 -2.12
C TRP A 370 -11.82 0.11 -2.62
N TRP A 371 -11.74 -0.75 -3.64
CA TRP A 371 -10.49 -1.30 -4.20
C TRP A 371 -9.53 -0.26 -4.79
N LEU A 372 -9.96 1.01 -4.93
CA LEU A 372 -9.09 2.09 -5.40
C LEU A 372 -8.20 2.65 -4.29
N LEU A 373 -8.62 2.54 -3.02
CA LEU A 373 -7.88 3.07 -1.88
C LEU A 373 -7.49 1.99 -0.85
N ASP A 374 -8.16 0.83 -0.85
CA ASP A 374 -7.92 -0.29 0.07
C ASP A 374 -7.49 -1.53 -0.71
N PHE A 375 -6.25 -1.95 -0.50
CA PHE A 375 -5.61 -3.07 -1.19
C PHE A 375 -5.58 -4.34 -0.34
N ASN A 376 -5.69 -4.24 0.99
CA ASN A 376 -5.69 -5.40 1.90
C ASN A 376 -7.11 -5.86 2.34
N GLY A 377 -8.15 -5.09 2.01
CA GLY A 377 -9.56 -5.41 2.23
C GLY A 377 -10.08 -5.11 3.64
N ASP A 378 -9.39 -4.30 4.45
CA ASP A 378 -9.78 -3.98 5.82
C ASP A 378 -10.77 -2.79 5.95
N MET A 379 -11.16 -2.17 4.82
CA MET A 379 -12.05 -1.00 4.70
C MET A 379 -11.47 0.31 5.25
N ILE A 380 -10.14 0.38 5.37
CA ILE A 380 -9.36 1.58 5.65
C ILE A 380 -8.49 1.83 4.43
N ALA A 381 -8.41 3.08 3.97
CA ALA A 381 -7.52 3.42 2.88
C ALA A 381 -6.05 3.20 3.30
N ASP A 382 -5.25 2.67 2.39
CA ASP A 382 -3.83 2.36 2.59
C ASP A 382 -2.93 3.57 2.35
N GLY A 383 -3.39 4.76 2.78
CA GLY A 383 -2.73 6.05 2.56
C GLY A 383 -3.41 6.91 1.51
N THR A 384 -2.68 7.91 1.04
CA THR A 384 -2.95 8.64 -0.21
C THR A 384 -2.31 7.92 -1.40
N ASN A 385 -2.51 8.40 -2.62
CA ASN A 385 -1.99 7.77 -3.83
C ASN A 385 -0.64 8.41 -4.25
N PRO A 386 0.51 7.76 -4.01
CA PRO A 386 1.83 8.35 -4.24
C PRO A 386 2.21 8.52 -5.72
N ILE A 387 1.30 8.16 -6.63
CA ILE A 387 1.46 8.33 -8.08
C ILE A 387 0.32 9.16 -8.69
N ASP A 388 -0.52 9.78 -7.85
CA ASP A 388 -1.61 10.66 -8.24
C ASP A 388 -1.75 11.81 -7.25
N TRP A 389 -1.30 12.98 -7.68
CA TRP A 389 -1.17 14.20 -6.87
C TRP A 389 -2.44 14.72 -6.18
N ASP A 390 -3.62 14.21 -6.55
CA ASP A 390 -4.95 14.62 -6.10
C ASP A 390 -5.80 13.36 -6.01
N THR A 391 -5.68 12.68 -4.86
CA THR A 391 -6.22 11.32 -4.66
C THR A 391 -7.74 11.28 -4.78
N ASP A 392 -8.45 12.34 -4.38
CA ASP A 392 -9.91 12.38 -4.39
C ASP A 392 -10.56 13.14 -5.56
N GLY A 393 -9.74 13.85 -6.34
CA GLY A 393 -10.13 14.51 -7.57
C GLY A 393 -10.68 15.93 -7.38
N ASP A 394 -10.49 16.57 -6.24
CA ASP A 394 -11.06 17.88 -5.93
C ASP A 394 -10.21 19.10 -6.38
N TRP A 395 -9.05 18.83 -7.01
CA TRP A 395 -8.04 19.76 -7.50
C TRP A 395 -7.14 20.39 -6.42
N LEU A 396 -7.24 19.94 -5.17
CA LEU A 396 -6.25 20.19 -4.14
C LEU A 396 -5.25 19.03 -4.16
N ASN A 397 -3.97 19.33 -3.93
CA ASN A 397 -2.99 18.25 -3.77
C ASN A 397 -3.00 17.74 -2.34
N ASP A 398 -2.73 16.46 -2.19
CA ASP A 398 -2.91 15.70 -0.96
C ASP A 398 -2.14 16.31 0.23
N TRP A 399 -0.93 16.82 -0.04
CA TRP A 399 -0.12 17.52 0.97
C TRP A 399 -0.85 18.72 1.60
N PHE A 400 -1.54 19.57 0.81
CA PHE A 400 -2.20 20.76 1.37
C PHE A 400 -3.37 20.39 2.29
N GLU A 401 -4.08 19.33 1.93
CA GLU A 401 -5.25 18.89 2.68
C GLU A 401 -4.85 18.30 4.02
N ILE A 402 -3.86 17.41 4.01
CA ILE A 402 -3.34 16.85 5.25
C ILE A 402 -2.68 17.93 6.11
N GLU A 403 -1.88 18.84 5.53
CA GLU A 403 -1.24 19.90 6.30
C GLU A 403 -2.28 20.78 7.01
N ASN A 404 -3.42 21.07 6.38
CA ASN A 404 -4.48 21.84 7.01
C ASN A 404 -4.96 21.21 8.33
N ASP A 405 -5.25 19.91 8.32
CA ASP A 405 -5.65 19.17 9.52
C ASP A 405 -4.53 19.09 10.57
N MET A 406 -3.29 19.08 10.13
CA MET A 406 -2.13 19.04 11.03
C MET A 406 -1.88 20.36 11.77
N LEU A 407 -2.42 21.50 11.29
CA LEU A 407 -2.23 22.81 11.91
C LEU A 407 -2.93 22.96 13.27
N ASP A 408 -4.10 22.36 13.46
CA ASP A 408 -4.83 22.39 14.73
C ASP A 408 -4.74 21.06 15.51
N GLY A 409 -4.18 20.02 14.89
CA GLY A 409 -3.92 18.72 15.49
C GLY A 409 -5.17 17.83 15.58
N ILE A 410 -6.23 18.16 14.84
CA ILE A 410 -7.44 17.36 14.70
C ILE A 410 -7.47 16.85 13.27
N ARG A 411 -7.49 15.52 13.08
CA ARG A 411 -7.60 14.94 11.74
C ARG A 411 -9.07 14.79 11.35
N GLY A 412 -9.42 15.18 10.13
CA GLY A 412 -10.75 15.03 9.54
C GLY A 412 -11.74 16.13 9.92
N ASN A 413 -11.25 17.31 10.30
CA ASN A 413 -12.08 18.49 10.55
C ASN A 413 -11.89 19.62 9.51
N GLY A 414 -10.98 19.44 8.56
CA GLY A 414 -10.82 20.24 7.36
C GLY A 414 -10.77 19.35 6.09
N PRO A 415 -10.17 19.87 5.00
CA PRO A 415 -9.98 19.14 3.76
C PRO A 415 -9.24 17.82 3.97
N SER A 416 -9.48 16.83 3.11
CA SER A 416 -8.86 15.53 3.24
C SER A 416 -8.71 14.86 1.89
N PRO A 417 -7.55 14.25 1.61
CA PRO A 417 -7.19 13.70 0.28
C PRO A 417 -7.99 12.45 -0.14
N ILE A 418 -8.99 12.06 0.64
CA ILE A 418 -9.87 10.95 0.31
C ILE A 418 -11.33 11.38 0.46
N ARG A 419 -11.63 12.68 0.60
CA ARG A 419 -12.95 13.22 0.92
C ARG A 419 -13.21 14.48 0.10
N TYR A 420 -13.50 14.31 -1.18
CA TYR A 420 -13.72 15.40 -2.12
C TYR A 420 -14.32 16.66 -1.46
N ASP A 421 -13.49 17.69 -1.32
CA ASP A 421 -13.75 18.89 -0.56
C ASP A 421 -13.72 20.07 -1.52
N ASP A 422 -14.79 20.21 -2.32
CA ASP A 422 -14.88 21.13 -3.47
C ASP A 422 -14.00 22.39 -3.35
N ARG A 423 -13.37 22.84 -4.44
CA ARG A 423 -12.42 23.98 -4.44
C ARG A 423 -12.96 25.35 -3.98
N THR A 424 -14.16 25.43 -3.41
CA THR A 424 -14.66 26.59 -2.63
C THR A 424 -14.44 26.48 -1.13
N THR A 425 -14.05 25.30 -0.63
CA THR A 425 -13.63 25.10 0.76
C THR A 425 -12.50 26.08 1.05
N ASN A 426 -12.72 26.93 2.06
CA ASN A 426 -11.76 27.98 2.39
C ASN A 426 -10.52 27.30 2.98
N SER A 427 -9.48 27.09 2.17
CA SER A 427 -8.10 27.01 2.63
C SER A 427 -7.74 28.38 3.24
N GLY A 428 -8.06 28.52 4.53
CA GLY A 428 -7.91 29.73 5.32
C GLY A 428 -6.48 29.97 5.78
#